data_AF-A0A5V8ALX3-F1
#
_entry.id   AF-A0A5V8ALX3-F1
#
_cell.length_a   1.000
_cell.length_b   1.000
_cell.length_c   1.000
_cell.angle_alpha   90.00
_cell.angle_beta   90.00
_cell.angle_gamma   90.00
#
_symmetry.space_group_name_H-M   'P 1'
#
loop_
_entity.id
_entity.type
_entity.pdbx_description
1 polymer ?
#
loop_
_entity_poly.entity_id
_entity_poly.type
_entity_poly.pdbx_seq_one_letter_code
_entity_poly.pdbx_strand_id
1 'polypeptide(L)' 'MRLINRSKQSPLGRRACDVALAAHHEKFGDYGRQKHVTNYTVVVDGVKVPVEVVNRATSYVATAMIGV' A
#
# COMPACT_ATOMS: atom_id res chain seq x y z
N MET A 1 -7.13 5.04 -11.49
CA MET A 1 -6.07 5.42 -10.52
C MET A 1 -4.89 4.46 -10.67
N ARG A 2 -3.64 4.92 -10.73
CA ARG A 2 -2.48 4.01 -10.87
C ARG A 2 -2.05 3.45 -9.51
N LEU A 3 -1.90 2.13 -9.40
CA LEU A 3 -1.37 1.48 -8.18
C LEU A 3 0.14 1.31 -8.30
N ILE A 4 0.90 1.80 -7.31
CA ILE A 4 2.36 1.82 -7.32
C ILE A 4 2.89 1.15 -6.05
N ASN A 5 3.54 0.00 -6.22
CA ASN A 5 4.25 -0.69 -5.15
C ASN A 5 5.73 -0.25 -5.12
N ARG A 6 6.16 0.35 -4.01
CA ARG A 6 7.57 0.77 -3.79
C ARG A 6 8.44 -0.29 -3.14
N SER A 7 7.85 -1.36 -2.60
CA SER A 7 8.60 -2.45 -1.96
C SER A 7 9.16 -3.41 -3.02
N LYS A 8 10.24 -3.01 -3.69
CA LYS A 8 10.84 -3.79 -4.77
C LYS A 8 11.78 -4.88 -4.28
N GLN A 9 12.50 -4.66 -3.18
CA GLN A 9 13.58 -5.55 -2.74
C GLN A 9 13.12 -6.66 -1.78
N SER A 10 12.03 -6.44 -1.03
CA SER A 10 11.50 -7.42 -0.09
C SER A 10 10.31 -8.18 -0.69
N PRO A 11 10.38 -9.52 -0.84
CA PRO A 11 9.23 -10.33 -1.28
C PRO A 11 8.03 -10.24 -0.33
N LEU A 12 8.28 -10.12 0.98
CA LEU A 12 7.25 -9.94 2.00
C LEU A 12 6.57 -8.57 1.84
N GLY A 13 7.36 -7.50 1.74
CA GLY A 13 6.83 -6.14 1.59
C GLY A 13 6.11 -5.94 0.27
N ARG A 14 6.58 -6.58 -0.80
CA ARG A 14 5.90 -6.54 -2.09
C ARG A 14 4.47 -7.08 -1.97
N ARG A 15 4.31 -8.30 -1.44
CA ARG A 15 3.01 -8.92 -1.22
C ARG A 15 2.12 -8.08 -0.30
N ALA A 16 2.68 -7.57 0.80
CA ALA A 16 1.93 -6.70 1.72
C ALA A 16 1.42 -5.42 1.03
N CYS A 17 2.27 -4.77 0.24
CA CYS A 17 1.89 -3.59 -0.53
C CYS A 17 0.80 -3.88 -1.58
N ASP A 18 0.89 -5.00 -2.29
CA ASP A 18 -0.11 -5.36 -3.30
C ASP A 18 -1.49 -5.57 -2.66
N VAL A 19 -1.55 -6.24 -1.51
CA VAL A 19 -2.79 -6.42 -0.73
C VAL A 19 -3.32 -5.06 -0.22
N ALA A 20 -2.44 -4.21 0.32
CA ALA A 20 -2.84 -2.89 0.80
C ALA A 20 -3.39 -2.00 -0.33
N LEU A 21 -2.76 -2.01 -1.51
CA LEU A 21 -3.22 -1.27 -2.68
C LEU A 21 -4.58 -1.76 -3.17
N ALA A 22 -4.77 -3.08 -3.24
CA ALA A 22 -6.05 -3.68 -3.63
C ALA A 22 -7.17 -3.27 -2.66
N ALA A 23 -6.94 -3.42 -1.35
CA ALA A 23 -7.91 -3.04 -0.33
C ALA A 23 -8.21 -1.53 -0.32
N HIS A 24 -7.20 -0.68 -0.57
CA HIS A 24 -7.39 0.77 -0.65
C HIS A 24 -8.19 1.15 -1.90
N HIS A 25 -7.91 0.53 -3.05
CA HIS A 25 -8.62 0.76 -4.29
C HIS A 25 -10.06 0.24 -4.22
N GLU A 26 -10.32 -0.90 -3.61
CA GLU A 26 -11.69 -1.39 -3.37
C GLU A 26 -12.50 -0.40 -2.52
N LYS A 27 -11.88 0.17 -1.48
CA LYS A 27 -12.56 1.09 -0.55
C LYS A 27 -12.85 2.47 -1.15
N PHE A 28 -11.93 3.01 -1.95
CA PHE A 28 -11.99 4.41 -2.42
C PHE A 28 -12.14 4.55 -3.95
N GLY A 29 -12.05 3.46 -4.69
CA GLY A 29 -12.04 3.44 -6.15
C GLY A 29 -10.95 4.35 -6.71
N ASP A 30 -11.33 5.09 -7.75
CA ASP A 30 -10.45 6.08 -8.38
C ASP A 30 -10.56 7.49 -7.75
N TYR A 31 -11.34 7.65 -6.67
CA TYR A 31 -11.75 8.95 -6.12
C TYR A 31 -11.23 9.24 -4.72
N GLY A 32 -10.25 8.48 -4.22
CA GLY A 32 -9.68 8.73 -2.90
C GLY A 32 -9.22 10.18 -2.73
N ARG A 33 -9.32 10.71 -1.50
CA ARG A 33 -8.93 12.07 -1.15
C ARG A 33 -7.42 12.29 -1.32
N GLN A 34 -7.02 13.19 -2.23
CA GLN A 34 -5.62 13.49 -2.54
C GLN A 34 -4.82 13.95 -1.30
N LYS A 35 -3.50 13.70 -1.32
CA LYS A 35 -2.53 14.04 -0.25
C LYS A 35 -2.86 13.42 1.12
N HIS A 36 -3.72 12.41 1.14
CA HIS A 36 -4.03 11.64 2.33
C HIS A 36 -3.09 10.43 2.44
N VAL A 37 -2.74 10.08 3.67
CA VAL A 37 -1.95 8.90 4.00
C VAL A 37 -2.84 7.94 4.76
N THR A 38 -2.80 6.66 4.41
CA THR A 38 -3.54 5.61 5.12
C THR A 38 -2.60 4.47 5.47
N ASN A 39 -2.54 4.15 6.75
CA ASN A 39 -1.72 3.08 7.28
C ASN A 39 -2.53 1.78 7.34
N TYR A 40 -1.99 0.75 6.72
CA TYR A 40 -2.52 -0.62 6.75
C TYR A 40 -1.61 -1.50 7.58
N THR A 41 -2.18 -2.50 8.23
CA THR A 41 -1.43 -3.64 8.78
C THR A 41 -1.89 -4.87 8.02
N VAL A 42 -1.01 -5.41 7.17
CA VAL A 42 -1.30 -6.57 6.34
C VAL A 42 -0.64 -7.79 6.96
N VAL A 43 -1.38 -8.89 7.11
CA VAL A 43 -0.80 -10.16 7.56
C VAL A 43 -0.38 -10.96 6.34
N VAL A 44 0.90 -11.28 6.22
CA VAL A 44 1.44 -12.15 5.17
C VAL A 44 2.24 -13.26 5.84
N ASP A 45 1.90 -14.52 5.56
CA ASP A 45 2.54 -15.70 6.17
C ASP A 45 2.60 -15.64 7.71
N GLY A 46 1.57 -15.09 8.35
CA GLY A 46 1.50 -14.92 9.81
C GLY A 46 2.26 -13.70 10.36
N VAL A 47 2.98 -12.96 9.51
CA VAL A 47 3.73 -11.74 9.90
C VAL A 47 2.88 -10.50 9.65
N LYS A 48 2.75 -9.64 10.66
CA LYS A 48 2.10 -8.32 10.54
C LYS A 48 3.08 -7.33 9.91
N VAL A 49 2.75 -6.84 8.72
CA VAL A 49 3.55 -5.90 7.95
C VAL A 49 2.82 -4.54 7.90
N PRO A 50 3.39 -3.48 8.49
CA PRO A 50 2.87 -2.13 8.32
C PRO A 50 3.13 -1.64 6.89
N VAL A 51 2.09 -1.10 6.26
CA VAL A 51 2.16 -0.52 4.91
C VAL A 51 1.53 0.86 4.92
N GLU A 52 2.27 1.86 4.45
CA GLU A 52 1.76 3.19 4.20
C GLU A 52 1.26 3.29 2.76
N VAL A 53 0.01 3.73 2.55
CA VAL A 53 -0.53 4.07 1.24
C VAL A 53 -0.74 5.58 1.17
N VAL A 54 0.00 6.23 0.27
CA VAL A 54 -0.10 7.67 0.00
C VAL A 54 -0.93 7.89 -1.25
N ASN A 55 -1.96 8.72 -1.12
CA ASN A 55 -2.77 9.14 -2.24
C ASN A 55 -2.19 10.37 -2.94
N ARG A 56 -1.79 10.21 -4.20
CA ARG A 56 -1.32 11.26 -5.11
C ARG A 56 -2.43 11.62 -6.10
N ALA A 57 -2.24 12.69 -6.86
CA ALA A 57 -3.26 13.19 -7.78
C ALA A 57 -3.80 12.14 -8.77
N THR A 58 -2.95 11.20 -9.21
CA THR A 58 -3.30 10.16 -10.20
C THR A 58 -2.81 8.77 -9.81
N SER A 59 -2.31 8.59 -8.57
CA SER A 59 -1.79 7.29 -8.12
C SER A 59 -1.96 7.04 -6.62
N TYR A 60 -2.04 5.76 -6.26
CA TYR A 60 -1.83 5.27 -4.90
C TYR A 60 -0.45 4.65 -4.82
N VAL A 61 0.34 5.07 -3.84
CA VAL A 61 1.71 4.62 -3.66
C VAL A 61 1.82 3.89 -2.33
N ALA A 62 2.13 2.60 -2.37
CA ALA A 62 2.31 1.78 -1.18
C ALA A 62 3.79 1.56 -0.87
N THR A 63 4.16 1.77 0.40
CA THR A 63 5.49 1.52 0.94
C THR A 63 5.36 0.66 2.20
N ALA A 64 5.95 -0.54 2.17
CA ALA A 64 6.02 -1.39 3.35
C ALA A 64 7.13 -0.88 4.29
N MET A 65 6.80 -0.65 5.56
CA MET A 65 7.74 -0.17 6.58
C MET A 65 8.44 -1.35 7.27
N ILE A 66 9.03 -2.23 6.48
CA ILE A 66 9.94 -3.27 6.93
C ILE A 66 11.36 -2.75 6.72
N GLY A 67 12.18 -2.81 7.76
CA GLY A 67 13.49 -2.13 7.88
C GLY A 67 14.22 -1.97 6.57
N VAL A 68 14.51 -0.71 6.22
CA VAL A 68 15.25 -0.27 5.03
C VAL A 68 16.71 -0.67 5.16
#